data_AF-A0AAU1RKX8-F1
#
_entry.id   AF-A0AAU1RKX8-F1
#
_cell.length_a   1.000
_cell.length_b   1.000
_cell.length_c   1.000
_cell.angle_alpha   90.00
_cell.angle_beta   90.00
_cell.angle_gamma   90.00
#
_symmetry.space_group_name_H-M   'P 1'
#
loop_
_entity.id
_entity.type
_entity.pdbx_description
1 polymer ?
#
loop_
_entity_poly.entity_id
_entity_poly.type
_entity_poly.pdbx_seq_one_letter_code
_entity_poly.pdbx_strand_id
1 'polypeptide(L)'
;MDTRRYRMVVTSGLDYVGTGAQVDDRLRSWLKEPPKTYDIDAFAEGRNEIARGVTLDHDSATGTSGAYGRWRLRETTPDGTWQTTVVIRQTGAGPTWVQLDVEHLPDDPDALPVPAKTPRLAGSLLDVLRARDGLADVTRMPQVIEVDDVDCVIDELCDDRRRLPVVVASTPYGVDFDAWLERTVDPLVRPLAGLAILYVLAPEAEPHFNRALEYHQVFAGGIRTYLPGVDPAWAADGQRHRVMSRRAVIESPQRARRLLAQLPQSLATHAPLPTELDSVPVLRARTKEGVGTSELQRLRDENHALFEILEEAGREQRVRADEIRDLKQELQQARRGESMLAVEYDDQYRELQGAKAQVRVLQNRLLVLNAGEAAYTPAEPGPVEPASFAEILGRIDAMPHVHFTGARKVTLELDDQAYGSSWGRMTWDALLALRDYADAAAGGETSRDFKQWCEDAPDGMHAISPRKIVRDESKSVKTKTDWRRERTFPVPVDVDPTRKVFMGAHIRIGGGNTVAPRLHYYDASCATHGIFIGYIGPHLTNTLT
;
A
#
# COMPACT_ATOMS: atom_id res chain seq x y z
N MET A 1 -6.96 5.70 -3.96
CA MET A 1 -8.26 6.21 -3.53
C MET A 1 -8.03 7.13 -2.34
N ASP A 2 -8.63 8.32 -2.34
CA ASP A 2 -8.51 9.24 -1.22
C ASP A 2 -9.46 8.77 -0.12
N THR A 3 -8.91 8.36 1.01
CA THR A 3 -9.66 7.74 2.11
C THR A 3 -10.43 8.80 2.86
N ARG A 4 -11.77 8.75 2.76
CA ARG A 4 -12.65 9.86 3.15
C ARG A 4 -12.93 9.95 4.65
N ARG A 5 -12.74 8.85 5.40
CA ARG A 5 -12.99 8.77 6.85
C ARG A 5 -11.76 8.38 7.64
N TYR A 6 -11.75 8.74 8.91
CA TYR A 6 -10.84 8.22 9.92
C TYR A 6 -11.61 7.18 10.73
N ARG A 7 -11.01 6.02 10.97
CA ARG A 7 -11.59 4.94 11.78
C ARG A 7 -10.50 4.32 12.65
N MET A 8 -10.63 4.43 13.96
CA MET A 8 -9.83 3.68 14.93
C MET A 8 -10.70 2.56 15.50
N VAL A 9 -10.17 1.34 15.54
CA VAL A 9 -10.83 0.18 16.16
C VAL A 9 -9.76 -0.55 16.97
N VAL A 10 -9.92 -0.54 18.30
CA VAL A 10 -8.96 -1.13 19.24
C VAL A 10 -9.70 -1.83 20.37
N THR A 11 -9.00 -2.68 21.11
CA THR A 11 -9.48 -3.19 22.40
C THR A 11 -8.91 -2.35 23.54
N SER A 12 -9.65 -2.20 24.64
CA SER A 12 -9.15 -1.54 25.86
C SER A 12 -8.63 -2.59 26.84
N GLY A 13 -7.52 -2.29 27.50
CA GLY A 13 -6.99 -3.08 28.62
C GLY A 13 -7.76 -2.89 29.94
N LEU A 14 -8.88 -2.15 29.93
CA LEU A 14 -9.77 -1.93 31.07
C LEU A 14 -11.07 -2.73 30.88
N ASP A 15 -11.82 -2.93 31.97
CA ASP A 15 -13.18 -3.47 31.88
C ASP A 15 -14.15 -2.44 31.27
N TYR A 16 -15.36 -2.87 30.92
CA TYR A 16 -16.32 -1.99 30.25
C TYR A 16 -16.66 -0.72 31.02
N VAL A 17 -16.77 -0.81 32.35
CA VAL A 17 -17.10 0.35 33.21
C VAL A 17 -15.93 1.34 33.23
N GLY A 18 -14.70 0.85 33.41
CA GLY A 18 -13.50 1.66 33.38
C GLY A 18 -13.27 2.29 32.00
N THR A 19 -13.43 1.53 30.93
CA THR A 19 -13.37 2.05 29.55
C THR A 19 -14.43 3.13 29.33
N GLY A 20 -15.68 2.90 29.76
CA GLY A 20 -16.76 3.88 29.61
C GLY A 20 -16.50 5.18 30.35
N ALA A 21 -16.01 5.11 31.59
CA ALA A 21 -15.65 6.31 32.37
C ALA A 21 -14.53 7.11 31.69
N GLN A 22 -13.47 6.44 31.22
CA GLN A 22 -12.36 7.11 30.52
C GLN A 22 -12.81 7.75 29.20
N VAL A 23 -13.67 7.07 28.44
CA VAL A 23 -14.23 7.61 27.18
C VAL A 23 -15.09 8.84 27.45
N ASP A 24 -16.00 8.78 28.44
CA ASP A 24 -16.85 9.90 28.82
C ASP A 24 -16.02 11.11 29.27
N ASP A 25 -15.03 10.90 30.16
CA ASP A 25 -14.12 11.95 30.64
C ASP A 25 -13.32 12.60 29.50
N ARG A 26 -12.78 11.79 28.58
CA ARG A 26 -12.01 12.29 27.44
C ARG A 26 -12.87 13.00 26.41
N LEU A 27 -14.10 12.56 26.18
CA LEU A 27 -15.07 13.28 25.34
C LEU A 27 -15.41 14.64 25.95
N ARG A 28 -15.75 14.70 27.24
CA ARG A 28 -16.07 15.95 27.94
C ARG A 28 -14.91 16.95 27.89
N SER A 29 -13.69 16.51 28.19
CA SER A 29 -12.49 17.35 28.10
C SER A 29 -12.26 17.84 26.66
N TRP A 30 -12.39 16.97 25.66
CA TRP A 30 -12.21 17.33 24.25
C TRP A 30 -13.24 18.37 23.76
N LEU A 31 -14.50 18.28 24.21
CA LEU A 31 -15.54 19.25 23.86
C LEU A 31 -15.36 20.59 24.57
N LYS A 32 -14.87 20.58 25.82
CA LYS A 32 -14.68 21.79 26.64
C LYS A 32 -13.41 22.57 26.28
N GLU A 33 -12.37 21.88 25.81
CA GLU A 33 -11.07 22.49 25.52
C GLU A 33 -10.99 23.14 24.12
N PRO A 34 -10.12 24.15 23.93
CA PRO A 34 -9.89 24.73 22.62
C PRO A 34 -9.46 23.69 21.57
N PRO A 35 -10.04 23.70 20.37
CA PRO A 35 -10.77 24.82 19.75
C PRO A 35 -12.30 24.78 19.90
N LYS A 36 -12.90 23.82 20.61
CA LYS A 36 -14.36 23.61 20.62
C LYS A 36 -15.10 24.49 21.63
N THR A 37 -14.69 24.43 22.90
CA THR A 37 -15.25 25.26 24.00
C THR A 37 -16.78 25.20 24.10
N TYR A 38 -17.37 24.00 24.01
CA TYR A 38 -18.82 23.79 24.17
C TYR A 38 -19.27 23.69 25.62
N ASP A 39 -20.53 24.04 25.88
CA ASP A 39 -21.18 23.83 27.17
C ASP A 39 -21.65 22.37 27.28
N ILE A 40 -21.11 21.63 28.26
CA ILE A 40 -21.30 20.20 28.43
C ILE A 40 -22.24 19.86 29.60
N ASP A 41 -22.93 20.86 30.16
CA ASP A 41 -23.90 20.66 31.25
C ASP A 41 -25.11 19.82 30.78
N ALA A 42 -25.31 19.68 29.46
CA ALA A 42 -26.37 18.91 28.81
C ALA A 42 -25.95 17.51 28.30
N PHE A 43 -24.86 16.92 28.81
CA PHE A 43 -24.39 15.59 28.42
C PHE A 43 -25.26 14.47 29.03
N ALA A 44 -26.54 14.45 28.67
CA ALA A 44 -27.53 13.46 29.09
C ALA A 44 -27.74 12.41 28.00
N GLU A 45 -28.30 11.25 28.36
CA GLU A 45 -28.76 10.27 27.36
C GLU A 45 -29.86 10.87 26.47
N GLY A 46 -29.83 10.53 25.18
CA GLY A 46 -30.69 11.10 24.14
C GLY A 46 -29.98 12.11 23.24
N ARG A 47 -30.77 12.84 22.45
CA ARG A 47 -30.28 13.89 21.55
C ARG A 47 -30.25 15.25 22.27
N ASN A 48 -29.08 15.87 22.33
CA ASN A 48 -28.88 17.17 22.98
C ASN A 48 -28.23 18.17 22.02
N GLU A 49 -28.77 19.38 21.90
CA GLU A 49 -28.08 20.49 21.25
C GLU A 49 -27.16 21.17 22.28
N ILE A 50 -25.85 21.07 22.07
CA ILE A 50 -24.83 21.59 23.02
C ILE A 50 -24.27 22.95 22.60
N ALA A 51 -24.45 23.30 21.33
CA ALA A 51 -24.19 24.63 20.77
C ALA A 51 -25.00 24.77 19.47
N ARG A 52 -25.14 25.99 18.96
CA ARG A 52 -25.87 26.24 17.70
C ARG A 52 -25.29 25.41 16.55
N GLY A 53 -26.10 24.51 16.00
CA GLY A 53 -25.69 23.61 14.91
C GLY A 53 -24.76 22.47 15.35
N VAL A 54 -24.69 22.20 16.66
CA VAL A 54 -23.90 21.11 17.23
C VAL A 54 -24.79 20.21 18.07
N THR A 55 -24.98 18.98 17.61
CA THR A 55 -25.79 17.97 18.30
C THR A 55 -24.92 16.84 18.81
N LEU A 56 -25.25 16.37 20.02
CA LEU A 56 -24.64 15.21 20.65
C LEU A 56 -25.74 14.20 20.98
N ASP A 57 -25.71 13.06 20.29
CA ASP A 57 -26.51 11.91 20.63
C ASP A 57 -25.72 10.97 21.54
N HIS A 58 -26.34 10.53 22.63
CA HIS A 58 -25.78 9.50 23.50
C HIS A 58 -26.82 8.40 23.73
N ASP A 59 -26.47 7.15 23.48
CA ASP A 59 -27.28 5.98 23.83
C ASP A 59 -26.44 4.87 24.45
N SER A 60 -27.02 4.17 25.41
CA SER A 60 -26.37 3.03 26.04
C SER A 60 -27.38 1.91 26.31
N ALA A 61 -26.90 0.67 26.30
CA ALA A 61 -27.70 -0.46 26.75
C ALA A 61 -26.83 -1.49 27.45
N THR A 62 -27.36 -2.09 28.51
CA THR A 62 -26.77 -3.23 29.21
C THR A 62 -27.79 -4.37 29.21
N GLY A 63 -27.35 -5.57 28.84
CA GLY A 63 -28.24 -6.73 28.74
C GLY A 63 -27.50 -8.07 28.67
N THR A 64 -28.25 -9.14 28.43
CA THR A 64 -27.71 -10.51 28.35
C THR A 64 -26.75 -10.72 27.18
N SER A 65 -26.89 -9.94 26.11
CA SER A 65 -25.97 -9.94 24.96
C SER A 65 -24.73 -9.05 25.17
N GLY A 66 -24.54 -8.51 26.37
CA GLY A 66 -23.44 -7.62 26.75
C GLY A 66 -23.87 -6.17 26.91
N ALA A 67 -22.90 -5.26 26.93
CA ALA A 67 -23.11 -3.83 27.10
C ALA A 67 -22.55 -3.02 25.94
N TYR A 68 -23.19 -1.91 25.60
CA TYR A 68 -22.66 -0.93 24.64
C TYR A 68 -23.00 0.50 25.09
N GLY A 69 -22.13 1.44 24.71
CA GLY A 69 -22.34 2.87 24.82
C GLY A 69 -21.89 3.54 23.54
N ARG A 70 -22.63 4.55 23.08
CA ARG A 70 -22.31 5.27 21.85
C ARG A 70 -22.57 6.75 22.02
N TRP A 71 -21.61 7.54 21.55
CA TRP A 71 -21.66 8.99 21.47
C TRP A 71 -21.49 9.40 20.01
N ARG A 72 -22.42 10.19 19.49
CA ARG A 72 -22.34 10.74 18.13
C ARG A 72 -22.46 12.25 18.19
N LEU A 73 -21.35 12.93 17.92
CA LEU A 73 -21.28 14.37 17.78
C LEU A 73 -21.46 14.74 16.30
N ARG A 74 -22.32 15.70 16.00
CA ARG A 74 -22.44 16.31 14.68
C ARG A 74 -22.25 17.81 14.78
N GLU A 75 -21.38 18.32 13.91
CA GLU A 75 -21.06 19.74 13.80
C GLU A 75 -21.42 20.20 12.38
N THR A 76 -22.52 20.94 12.27
CA THR A 76 -22.98 21.45 10.98
C THR A 76 -22.21 22.73 10.63
N THR A 77 -21.52 22.69 9.49
CA THR A 77 -20.76 23.81 8.92
C THR A 77 -21.30 24.16 7.53
N PRO A 78 -20.98 25.32 6.95
CA PRO A 78 -21.45 25.68 5.61
C PRO A 78 -21.05 24.70 4.50
N ASP A 79 -19.96 23.96 4.69
CA ASP A 79 -19.43 23.00 3.71
C ASP A 79 -20.00 21.57 3.88
N GLY A 80 -20.84 21.37 4.91
CA GLY A 80 -21.38 20.08 5.29
C GLY A 80 -21.29 19.80 6.79
N THR A 81 -21.71 18.60 7.19
CA THR A 81 -21.75 18.15 8.58
C THR A 81 -20.55 17.25 8.89
N TRP A 82 -19.77 17.59 9.91
CA TRP A 82 -18.76 16.69 10.45
C TRP A 82 -19.38 15.78 11.51
N GLN A 83 -19.20 14.48 11.36
CA GLN A 83 -19.72 13.47 12.28
C GLN A 83 -18.56 12.76 12.97
N THR A 84 -18.55 12.78 14.31
CA THR A 84 -17.63 12.01 15.16
C THR A 84 -18.44 11.01 15.98
N THR A 85 -18.19 9.71 15.79
CA THR A 85 -18.89 8.64 16.52
C THR A 85 -17.90 7.83 17.35
N VAL A 86 -18.14 7.71 18.65
CA VAL A 86 -17.43 6.79 19.55
C VAL A 86 -18.39 5.68 19.96
N VAL A 87 -17.97 4.43 19.84
CA VAL A 87 -18.72 3.27 20.31
C VAL A 87 -17.83 2.43 21.20
N ILE A 88 -18.35 2.07 22.37
CA ILE A 88 -17.75 1.05 23.24
C ILE A 88 -18.67 -0.17 23.27
N ARG A 89 -18.09 -1.36 23.26
CA ARG A 89 -18.85 -2.60 23.23
C ARG A 89 -18.11 -3.71 23.96
N GLN A 90 -18.79 -4.38 24.89
CA GLN A 90 -18.31 -5.61 25.49
C GLN A 90 -19.38 -6.71 25.38
N THR A 91 -18.97 -7.91 24.96
CA THR A 91 -19.81 -9.11 24.91
C THR A 91 -19.21 -10.21 25.78
N GLY A 92 -20.01 -10.76 26.69
CA GLY A 92 -19.55 -11.82 27.60
C GLY A 92 -18.30 -11.41 28.40
N ALA A 93 -17.33 -12.31 28.48
CA ALA A 93 -16.04 -12.07 29.13
C ALA A 93 -14.93 -11.58 28.16
N GLY A 94 -15.30 -11.19 26.93
CA GLY A 94 -14.35 -10.68 25.95
C GLY A 94 -13.81 -9.29 26.31
N PRO A 95 -12.81 -8.81 25.56
CA PRO A 95 -12.29 -7.46 25.73
C PRO A 95 -13.35 -6.40 25.42
N THR A 96 -13.19 -5.21 25.99
CA THR A 96 -14.00 -4.05 25.62
C THR A 96 -13.46 -3.47 24.32
N TRP A 97 -14.24 -3.52 23.25
CA TRP A 97 -13.94 -2.88 21.99
C TRP A 97 -14.25 -1.39 22.03
N VAL A 98 -13.40 -0.59 21.41
CA VAL A 98 -13.56 0.86 21.24
C VAL A 98 -13.39 1.22 19.77
N GLN A 99 -14.41 1.84 19.20
CA GLN A 99 -14.42 2.38 17.85
C GLN A 99 -14.53 3.90 17.90
N LEU A 100 -13.73 4.60 17.10
CA LEU A 100 -13.84 6.03 16.86
C LEU A 100 -13.84 6.29 15.35
N ASP A 101 -14.97 6.79 14.84
CA ASP A 101 -15.14 7.19 13.45
C ASP A 101 -15.24 8.71 13.33
N VAL A 102 -14.58 9.29 12.33
CA VAL A 102 -14.75 10.68 11.92
C VAL A 102 -14.95 10.75 10.42
N GLU A 103 -16.04 11.36 10.00
CA GLU A 103 -16.41 11.49 8.59
C GLU A 103 -17.03 12.86 8.28
N HIS A 104 -16.90 13.28 7.03
CA HIS A 104 -17.55 14.47 6.49
C HIS A 104 -18.77 14.06 5.69
N LEU A 105 -19.91 14.70 5.95
CA LEU A 105 -21.18 14.51 5.25
C LEU A 105 -21.52 15.80 4.50
N PRO A 106 -21.15 15.93 3.21
CA PRO A 106 -21.45 17.12 2.41
C PRO A 106 -22.95 17.39 2.32
N ASP A 107 -23.33 18.67 2.29
CA ASP A 107 -24.71 19.06 2.02
C ASP A 107 -25.08 18.89 0.54
N ASP A 108 -24.17 19.32 -0.34
CA ASP A 108 -24.27 19.16 -1.78
C ASP A 108 -24.13 17.66 -2.17
N PRO A 109 -25.14 17.05 -2.81
CA PRO A 109 -25.08 15.67 -3.29
C PRO A 109 -23.93 15.37 -4.25
N ASP A 110 -23.44 16.36 -5.01
CA ASP A 110 -22.38 16.17 -6.01
C ASP A 110 -20.98 16.43 -5.44
N ALA A 111 -20.88 16.96 -4.22
CA ALA A 111 -19.61 17.24 -3.56
C ALA A 111 -18.99 15.98 -2.94
N LEU A 112 -17.68 15.80 -3.13
CA LEU A 112 -16.95 14.71 -2.50
C LEU A 112 -16.73 14.99 -1.00
N PRO A 113 -16.88 13.98 -0.12
CA PRO A 113 -16.51 14.10 1.28
C PRO A 113 -15.04 14.52 1.46
N VAL A 114 -14.80 15.47 2.36
CA VAL A 114 -13.46 15.92 2.72
C VAL A 114 -12.78 14.85 3.58
N PRO A 115 -11.55 14.42 3.25
CA PRO A 115 -10.83 13.44 4.06
C PRO A 115 -10.66 13.88 5.52
N ALA A 116 -11.14 13.04 6.43
CA ALA A 116 -10.96 13.27 7.86
C ALA A 116 -9.48 13.19 8.25
N LYS A 117 -9.02 14.19 9.00
CA LYS A 117 -7.72 14.14 9.69
C LYS A 117 -7.85 13.35 10.99
N THR A 118 -6.73 12.86 11.49
CA THR A 118 -6.64 12.23 12.81
C THR A 118 -7.17 13.16 13.90
N PRO A 119 -8.26 12.81 14.60
CA PRO A 119 -8.86 13.65 15.63
C PRO A 119 -7.95 13.70 16.86
N ARG A 120 -7.92 14.83 17.56
CA ARG A 120 -7.18 14.96 18.83
C ARG A 120 -7.68 13.95 19.88
N LEU A 121 -8.97 13.64 19.83
CA LEU A 121 -9.64 12.64 20.66
C LEU A 121 -9.01 11.24 20.54
N ALA A 122 -8.53 10.85 19.35
CA ALA A 122 -7.88 9.54 19.19
C ALA A 122 -6.66 9.43 20.11
N GLY A 123 -5.78 10.43 20.07
CA GLY A 123 -4.59 10.44 20.92
C GLY A 123 -4.93 10.45 22.41
N SER A 124 -5.90 11.28 22.84
CA SER A 124 -6.26 11.37 24.27
C SER A 124 -6.93 10.11 24.81
N LEU A 125 -7.61 9.34 23.95
CA LEU A 125 -8.15 8.02 24.29
C LEU A 125 -7.02 6.99 24.41
N LEU A 126 -6.08 6.94 23.45
CA LEU A 126 -4.97 5.98 23.49
C LEU A 126 -4.10 6.17 24.75
N ASP A 127 -3.95 7.40 25.25
CA ASP A 127 -3.20 7.72 26.46
C ASP A 127 -3.80 7.09 27.75
N VAL A 128 -5.08 6.69 27.75
CA VAL A 128 -5.77 6.18 28.97
C VAL A 128 -6.32 4.77 28.85
N LEU A 129 -6.60 4.30 27.64
CA LEU A 129 -7.31 3.03 27.42
C LEU A 129 -6.44 1.78 27.56
N ARG A 130 -5.10 1.94 27.57
CA ARG A 130 -4.14 0.84 27.38
C ARG A 130 -4.55 0.02 26.17
N ALA A 131 -4.69 0.72 25.04
CA ALA A 131 -5.31 0.18 23.85
C ALA A 131 -4.45 -0.92 23.21
N ARG A 132 -5.08 -1.96 22.68
CA ARG A 132 -4.40 -3.11 22.07
C ARG A 132 -5.02 -3.53 20.76
N ASP A 133 -4.17 -4.08 19.89
CA ASP A 133 -4.55 -4.81 18.69
C ASP A 133 -3.74 -6.11 18.63
N GLY A 134 -4.41 -7.22 18.91
CA GLY A 134 -3.71 -8.49 19.11
C GLY A 134 -2.81 -8.44 20.34
N LEU A 135 -1.55 -8.83 20.18
CA LEU A 135 -0.50 -8.77 21.21
C LEU A 135 0.06 -7.36 21.43
N ALA A 136 -0.02 -6.48 20.43
CA ALA A 136 0.66 -5.19 20.43
C ALA A 136 -0.14 -4.08 21.11
N ASP A 137 0.57 -3.18 21.79
CA ASP A 137 0.00 -1.96 22.35
C ASP A 137 -0.16 -0.88 21.25
N VAL A 138 -1.36 -0.30 21.17
CA VAL A 138 -1.68 0.78 20.23
C VAL A 138 -1.49 2.11 20.94
N THR A 139 -0.46 2.84 20.56
CA THR A 139 -0.05 4.09 21.20
C THR A 139 -0.22 5.29 20.27
N ARG A 140 -0.26 6.48 20.87
CA ARG A 140 -0.28 7.75 20.13
C ARG A 140 1.07 8.06 19.48
N MET A 141 2.15 7.76 20.18
CA MET A 141 3.54 8.02 19.79
C MET A 141 4.28 6.70 19.56
N PRO A 142 5.32 6.68 18.73
CA PRO A 142 6.10 5.47 18.52
C PRO A 142 6.76 4.97 19.80
N GLN A 143 6.85 3.64 19.92
CA GLN A 143 7.64 3.00 20.97
C GLN A 143 9.04 2.74 20.46
N VAL A 144 10.05 3.01 21.31
CA VAL A 144 11.44 2.69 21.01
C VAL A 144 11.66 1.22 21.28
N ILE A 145 12.23 0.51 20.30
CA ILE A 145 12.50 -0.92 20.36
C ILE A 145 14.01 -1.09 20.56
N GLU A 146 14.40 -1.62 21.71
CA GLU A 146 15.77 -2.01 22.01
C GLU A 146 16.02 -3.46 21.57
N VAL A 147 17.26 -3.94 21.73
CA VAL A 147 17.66 -5.28 21.28
C VAL A 147 16.83 -6.37 21.95
N ASP A 148 16.54 -6.22 23.26
CA ASP A 148 15.80 -7.19 24.05
C ASP A 148 14.31 -7.24 23.68
N ASP A 149 13.78 -6.20 23.03
CA ASP A 149 12.39 -6.10 22.60
C ASP A 149 12.14 -6.71 21.20
N VAL A 150 13.21 -6.98 20.43
CA VAL A 150 13.11 -7.40 19.03
C VAL A 150 12.26 -8.66 18.88
N ASP A 151 12.49 -9.68 19.71
CA ASP A 151 11.76 -10.95 19.61
C ASP A 151 10.25 -10.75 19.87
N CYS A 152 9.89 -9.90 20.84
CA CYS A 152 8.49 -9.53 21.11
C CYS A 152 7.85 -8.85 19.90
N VAL A 153 8.57 -7.93 19.24
CA VAL A 153 8.06 -7.26 18.03
C VAL A 153 7.87 -8.24 16.88
N ILE A 154 8.73 -9.25 16.74
CA ILE A 154 8.54 -10.31 15.73
C ILE A 154 7.27 -11.12 16.02
N ASP A 155 7.03 -11.48 17.27
CA ASP A 155 5.80 -12.19 17.67
C ASP A 155 4.54 -11.35 17.35
N GLU A 156 4.57 -10.04 17.64
CA GLU A 156 3.49 -9.12 17.30
C GLU A 156 3.28 -8.94 15.78
N LEU A 157 4.36 -8.95 15.00
CA LEU A 157 4.27 -8.89 13.54
C LEU A 157 3.60 -10.14 12.97
N CYS A 158 3.85 -11.30 13.57
CA CYS A 158 3.32 -12.61 13.17
C CYS A 158 1.94 -12.93 13.78
N ASP A 159 1.42 -12.09 14.67
CA ASP A 159 0.10 -12.29 15.28
C ASP A 159 -1.01 -12.29 14.23
N ASP A 160 -1.76 -13.40 14.16
CA ASP A 160 -2.86 -13.63 13.23
C ASP A 160 -4.13 -12.87 13.63
N ARG A 161 -4.23 -12.40 14.88
CA ARG A 161 -5.35 -11.60 15.40
C ARG A 161 -5.16 -10.11 15.13
N ARG A 162 -3.95 -9.69 14.77
CA ARG A 162 -3.61 -8.30 14.47
C ARG A 162 -4.42 -7.80 13.28
N ARG A 163 -5.08 -6.64 13.43
CA ARG A 163 -5.84 -5.98 12.37
C ARG A 163 -5.13 -4.77 11.81
N LEU A 164 -4.30 -4.11 12.62
CA LEU A 164 -3.59 -2.90 12.26
C LEU A 164 -2.23 -3.22 11.61
N PRO A 165 -1.81 -2.44 10.61
CA PRO A 165 -0.42 -2.51 10.17
C PRO A 165 0.54 -2.05 11.28
N VAL A 166 1.75 -2.60 11.28
CA VAL A 166 2.86 -2.12 12.13
C VAL A 166 3.76 -1.26 11.25
N VAL A 167 4.10 -0.06 11.71
CA VAL A 167 5.02 0.86 11.03
C VAL A 167 6.30 0.89 11.84
N VAL A 168 7.39 0.40 11.24
CA VAL A 168 8.71 0.37 11.85
C VAL A 168 9.61 1.37 11.15
N ALA A 169 10.16 2.32 11.90
CA ALA A 169 11.17 3.25 11.43
C ALA A 169 12.57 2.79 11.88
N SER A 170 13.51 2.83 10.94
CA SER A 170 14.94 2.64 11.22
C SER A 170 15.63 3.96 11.54
N THR A 171 16.84 3.88 12.10
CA THR A 171 17.63 5.06 12.45
C THR A 171 18.81 5.20 11.47
N PRO A 172 19.02 6.38 10.85
CA PRO A 172 20.16 6.59 9.97
C PRO A 172 21.49 6.52 10.73
N TYR A 173 22.50 5.91 10.11
CA TYR A 173 23.85 5.89 10.66
C TYR A 173 24.43 7.29 10.86
N GLY A 174 25.09 7.51 11.99
CA GLY A 174 25.79 8.76 12.31
C GLY A 174 24.89 9.96 12.61
N VAL A 175 23.60 9.72 12.85
CA VAL A 175 22.63 10.74 13.31
C VAL A 175 22.31 10.47 14.78
N ASP A 176 22.15 11.55 15.54
CA ASP A 176 21.67 11.50 16.92
C ASP A 176 20.25 10.89 16.97
N PHE A 177 20.08 9.81 17.72
CA PHE A 177 18.85 9.01 17.76
C PHE A 177 17.65 9.85 18.26
N ASP A 178 17.82 10.53 19.39
CA ASP A 178 16.76 11.34 20.00
C ASP A 178 16.33 12.49 19.06
N ALA A 179 17.30 13.20 18.47
CA ALA A 179 16.99 14.24 17.50
C ALA A 179 16.31 13.69 16.23
N TRP A 180 16.65 12.49 15.78
CA TRP A 180 15.99 11.83 14.64
C TRP A 180 14.53 11.48 14.97
N LEU A 181 14.32 10.84 16.12
CA LEU A 181 13.01 10.47 16.65
C LEU A 181 12.10 11.70 16.77
N GLU A 182 12.51 12.70 17.55
CA GLU A 182 11.67 13.86 17.87
C GLU A 182 11.41 14.78 16.67
N ARG A 183 12.42 15.02 15.83
CA ARG A 183 12.32 16.02 14.74
C ARG A 183 11.80 15.43 13.44
N THR A 184 11.98 14.13 13.22
CA THR A 184 11.65 13.51 11.93
C THR A 184 10.56 12.46 12.06
N VAL A 185 10.73 11.47 12.92
CA VAL A 185 9.81 10.33 12.99
C VAL A 185 8.49 10.75 13.64
N ASP A 186 8.54 11.41 14.79
CA ASP A 186 7.36 11.82 15.56
C ASP A 186 6.36 12.65 14.74
N PRO A 187 6.74 13.73 14.03
CA PRO A 187 5.82 14.50 13.20
C PRO A 187 5.24 13.72 12.01
N LEU A 188 6.01 12.73 11.53
CA LEU A 188 5.68 11.92 10.36
C LEU A 188 4.64 10.84 10.69
N VAL A 189 4.78 10.16 11.83
CA VAL A 189 3.85 9.09 12.25
C VAL A 189 2.64 9.61 13.03
N ARG A 190 2.64 10.85 13.50
CA ARG A 190 1.53 11.45 14.25
C ARG A 190 0.12 11.25 13.64
N PRO A 191 -0.09 11.28 12.31
CA PRO A 191 -1.40 10.99 11.73
C PRO A 191 -1.86 9.54 11.85
N LEU A 192 -0.96 8.62 12.21
CA LEU A 192 -1.22 7.18 12.31
C LEU A 192 -1.75 6.75 13.68
N ALA A 193 -1.89 7.66 14.64
CA ALA A 193 -2.44 7.33 15.96
C ALA A 193 -3.79 6.61 15.82
N GLY A 194 -3.88 5.38 16.31
CA GLY A 194 -5.07 4.53 16.21
C GLY A 194 -5.31 3.85 14.86
N LEU A 195 -4.42 4.06 13.88
CA LEU A 195 -4.46 3.46 12.55
C LEU A 195 -3.33 2.45 12.31
N ALA A 196 -2.28 2.49 13.13
CA ALA A 196 -1.14 1.59 13.06
C ALA A 196 -0.49 1.43 14.45
N ILE A 197 0.23 0.34 14.63
CA ILE A 197 1.19 0.16 15.71
C ILE A 197 2.51 0.82 15.27
N LEU A 198 3.16 1.56 16.16
CA LEU A 198 4.25 2.47 15.80
C LEU A 198 5.54 2.11 16.54
N TYR A 199 6.57 1.72 15.81
CA TYR A 199 7.87 1.33 16.36
C TYR A 199 9.02 2.09 15.72
N VAL A 200 10.04 2.36 16.52
CA VAL A 200 11.30 2.96 16.10
C VAL A 200 12.43 2.11 16.64
N LEU A 201 13.27 1.58 15.75
CA LEU A 201 14.39 0.75 16.13
C LEU A 201 15.53 1.63 16.65
N ALA A 202 16.00 1.33 17.86
CA ALA A 202 17.29 1.82 18.32
C ALA A 202 18.39 1.35 17.36
N PRO A 203 19.50 2.10 17.20
CA PRO A 203 20.58 1.75 16.28
C PRO A 203 21.12 0.32 16.48
N GLU A 204 21.18 -0.16 17.71
CA GLU A 204 21.64 -1.49 18.09
C GLU A 204 20.61 -2.59 17.80
N ALA A 205 19.31 -2.26 17.79
CA ALA A 205 18.22 -3.21 17.53
C ALA A 205 18.04 -3.51 16.04
N GLU A 206 18.36 -2.56 15.15
CA GLU A 206 18.19 -2.70 13.70
C GLU A 206 18.88 -3.95 13.11
N PRO A 207 20.14 -4.28 13.42
CA PRO A 207 20.78 -5.51 12.92
C PRO A 207 20.13 -6.80 13.41
N HIS A 208 19.59 -6.81 14.64
CA HIS A 208 18.90 -7.97 15.20
C HIS A 208 17.55 -8.18 14.52
N PHE A 209 16.77 -7.09 14.40
CA PHE A 209 15.49 -7.09 13.71
C PHE A 209 15.62 -7.54 12.25
N ASN A 210 16.59 -6.99 11.51
CA ASN A 210 16.79 -7.33 10.10
C ASN A 210 17.37 -8.73 9.86
N ARG A 211 17.97 -9.36 10.89
CA ARG A 211 18.38 -10.77 10.83
C ARG A 211 17.20 -11.71 10.98
N ALA A 212 16.25 -11.36 11.86
CA ALA A 212 15.01 -12.13 12.02
C ALA A 212 14.07 -11.98 10.81
N LEU A 213 14.12 -10.82 10.14
CA LEU A 213 13.28 -10.49 8.98
C LEU A 213 14.12 -10.32 7.71
N GLU A 214 14.82 -11.38 7.30
CA GLU A 214 15.76 -11.37 6.16
C GLU A 214 15.16 -10.78 4.87
N TYR A 215 13.89 -11.07 4.57
CA TYR A 215 13.21 -10.58 3.36
C TYR A 215 12.38 -9.30 3.59
N HIS A 216 12.25 -8.90 4.86
CA HIS A 216 11.37 -7.81 5.29
C HIS A 216 12.13 -6.67 5.96
N GLN A 217 13.38 -6.47 5.58
CA GLN A 217 14.28 -5.54 6.25
C GLN A 217 13.89 -4.05 6.11
N VAL A 218 14.36 -3.24 7.06
CA VAL A 218 14.27 -1.77 7.06
C VAL A 218 15.60 -1.16 7.49
N PHE A 219 16.12 -0.19 6.75
CA PHE A 219 17.48 0.34 6.95
C PHE A 219 17.59 1.85 6.73
N ALA A 220 18.67 2.41 7.26
CA ALA A 220 19.22 3.72 6.87
C ALA A 220 18.24 4.89 7.00
N GLY A 221 17.38 4.87 8.01
CA GLY A 221 16.34 5.89 8.20
C GLY A 221 15.10 5.69 7.34
N GLY A 222 14.96 4.54 6.69
CA GLY A 222 13.74 4.12 6.01
C GLY A 222 12.65 3.71 6.99
N ILE A 223 11.41 3.68 6.50
CA ILE A 223 10.22 3.33 7.27
C ILE A 223 9.45 2.27 6.51
N ARG A 224 9.22 1.11 7.13
CA ARG A 224 8.49 0.00 6.52
C ARG A 224 7.12 -0.18 7.18
N THR A 225 6.10 -0.40 6.35
CA THR A 225 4.74 -0.72 6.80
C THR A 225 4.46 -2.20 6.61
N TYR A 226 4.36 -2.93 7.71
CA TYR A 226 4.06 -4.36 7.77
C TYR A 226 2.55 -4.57 7.90
N LEU A 227 1.98 -5.17 6.86
CA LEU A 227 0.55 -5.48 6.80
C LEU A 227 0.26 -6.69 7.70
N PRO A 228 -0.99 -6.88 8.17
CA PRO A 228 -1.39 -8.08 8.89
C PRO A 228 -1.04 -9.37 8.16
N GLY A 229 -0.74 -10.43 8.92
CA GLY A 229 -0.41 -11.77 8.41
C GLY A 229 0.97 -11.87 7.76
N VAL A 230 1.98 -11.16 8.29
CA VAL A 230 3.38 -11.24 7.83
C VAL A 230 3.87 -12.68 7.91
N ASP A 231 4.57 -13.14 6.87
CA ASP A 231 5.29 -14.41 6.90
C ASP A 231 6.80 -14.14 6.70
N PRO A 232 7.58 -14.06 7.79
CA PRO A 232 9.03 -13.85 7.74
C PRO A 232 9.79 -14.89 6.91
N ALA A 233 9.25 -16.12 6.79
CA ALA A 233 9.91 -17.22 6.10
C ALA A 233 9.70 -17.17 4.58
N TRP A 234 8.82 -16.28 4.08
CA TRP A 234 8.45 -16.24 2.67
C TRP A 234 8.97 -14.97 1.98
N ALA A 235 9.98 -15.12 1.13
CA ALA A 235 10.61 -13.98 0.44
C ALA A 235 9.66 -13.14 -0.42
N ALA A 236 8.65 -13.77 -1.05
CA ALA A 236 7.68 -13.04 -1.86
C ALA A 236 6.71 -12.20 -1.02
N ASP A 237 6.49 -12.58 0.25
CA ASP A 237 5.68 -11.81 1.20
C ASP A 237 6.24 -10.39 1.40
N GLY A 238 7.57 -10.27 1.41
CA GLY A 238 8.27 -9.00 1.56
C GLY A 238 7.75 -7.89 0.62
N GLN A 239 7.35 -8.24 -0.60
CA GLN A 239 6.92 -7.27 -1.63
C GLN A 239 5.65 -6.48 -1.26
N ARG A 240 4.74 -7.03 -0.45
CA ARG A 240 3.51 -6.30 -0.07
C ARG A 240 3.73 -5.28 1.05
N HIS A 241 4.89 -5.33 1.71
CA HIS A 241 5.26 -4.47 2.83
C HIS A 241 6.07 -3.28 2.35
N ARG A 242 5.39 -2.15 2.14
CA ARG A 242 5.98 -0.96 1.53
C ARG A 242 7.08 -0.35 2.40
N VAL A 243 8.19 0.01 1.77
CA VAL A 243 9.29 0.77 2.38
C VAL A 243 9.30 2.18 1.81
N MET A 244 9.32 3.17 2.70
CA MET A 244 9.56 4.56 2.39
C MET A 244 11.02 4.89 2.71
N SER A 245 11.75 5.39 1.73
CA SER A 245 13.17 5.72 1.92
C SER A 245 13.36 7.00 2.74
N ARG A 246 14.49 7.08 3.45
CA ARG A 246 14.92 8.30 4.17
C ARG A 246 14.91 9.53 3.27
N ARG A 247 15.36 9.39 2.02
CA ARG A 247 15.39 10.49 1.05
C ARG A 247 13.99 11.07 0.83
N ALA A 248 12.98 10.21 0.64
CA ALA A 248 11.59 10.65 0.48
C ALA A 248 11.08 11.40 1.72
N VAL A 249 11.47 10.94 2.92
CA VAL A 249 11.12 11.57 4.19
C VAL A 249 11.76 12.96 4.32
N ILE A 250 13.04 13.11 4.00
CA ILE A 250 13.79 14.36 4.17
C ILE A 250 13.45 15.39 3.08
N GLU A 251 13.40 14.98 1.80
CA GLU A 251 13.19 15.91 0.69
C GLU A 251 11.74 16.44 0.63
N SER A 252 10.76 15.66 1.10
CA SER A 252 9.35 16.06 1.04
C SER A 252 8.55 15.57 2.26
N PRO A 253 8.81 16.09 3.47
CA PRO A 253 8.22 15.59 4.71
C PRO A 253 6.69 15.59 4.72
N GLN A 254 6.05 16.63 4.17
CA GLN A 254 4.59 16.72 4.11
C GLN A 254 3.99 15.69 3.16
N ARG A 255 4.67 15.39 2.05
CA ARG A 255 4.24 14.37 1.09
C ARG A 255 4.44 12.98 1.67
N ALA A 256 5.61 12.72 2.26
CA ALA A 256 5.92 11.48 2.98
C ALA A 256 4.85 11.19 4.04
N ARG A 257 4.51 12.18 4.86
CA ARG A 257 3.45 12.07 5.88
C ARG A 257 2.10 11.66 5.29
N ARG A 258 1.68 12.28 4.18
CA ARG A 258 0.43 11.93 3.50
C ARG A 258 0.46 10.50 2.96
N LEU A 259 1.55 10.13 2.27
CA LEU A 259 1.70 8.79 1.68
C LEU A 259 1.74 7.69 2.76
N LEU A 260 2.41 7.95 3.88
CA LEU A 260 2.50 7.00 4.99
C LEU A 260 1.13 6.77 5.63
N ALA A 261 0.29 7.81 5.74
CA ALA A 261 -1.05 7.72 6.33
C ALA A 261 -2.10 7.05 5.43
N GLN A 262 -1.96 7.14 4.10
CA GLN A 262 -2.96 6.65 3.15
C GLN A 262 -3.29 5.17 3.31
N LEU A 263 -2.27 4.31 3.42
CA LEU A 263 -2.49 2.86 3.47
C LEU A 263 -3.15 2.43 4.79
N PRO A 264 -2.64 2.81 5.98
CA PRO A 264 -3.32 2.52 7.25
C PRO A 264 -4.75 3.07 7.33
N GLN A 265 -4.98 4.29 6.85
CA GLN A 265 -6.32 4.88 6.82
C GLN A 265 -7.28 4.11 5.90
N SER A 266 -6.77 3.63 4.75
CA SER A 266 -7.52 2.79 3.84
C SER A 266 -7.87 1.47 4.49
N LEU A 267 -6.89 0.76 5.06
CA LEU A 267 -7.11 -0.53 5.72
C LEU A 267 -8.13 -0.40 6.85
N ALA A 268 -7.98 0.60 7.72
CA ALA A 268 -8.90 0.80 8.82
C ALA A 268 -10.33 1.10 8.35
N THR A 269 -10.48 1.85 7.25
CA THR A 269 -11.77 2.15 6.63
C THR A 269 -12.41 0.91 6.00
N HIS A 270 -11.66 0.09 5.29
CA HIS A 270 -12.20 -1.02 4.49
C HIS A 270 -12.30 -2.33 5.26
N ALA A 271 -11.56 -2.46 6.38
CA ALA A 271 -11.60 -3.65 7.21
C ALA A 271 -13.01 -3.85 7.81
N PRO A 272 -13.55 -5.08 7.78
CA PRO A 272 -14.80 -5.39 8.45
C PRO A 272 -14.68 -5.11 9.94
N LEU A 273 -15.75 -4.58 10.55
CA LEU A 273 -15.79 -4.39 11.98
C LEU A 273 -15.77 -5.76 12.69
N PRO A 274 -15.16 -5.86 13.89
CA PRO A 274 -15.34 -7.00 14.78
C PRO A 274 -16.83 -7.29 14.98
N THR A 275 -17.20 -8.57 15.07
CA THR A 275 -18.60 -9.02 15.18
C THR A 275 -19.33 -8.36 16.36
N GLU A 276 -18.61 -8.07 17.44
CA GLU A 276 -19.13 -7.38 18.62
C GLU A 276 -19.62 -5.97 18.26
N LEU A 277 -18.79 -5.19 17.56
CA LEU A 277 -19.12 -3.83 17.12
C LEU A 277 -20.18 -3.82 16.02
N ASP A 278 -20.13 -4.78 15.10
CA ASP A 278 -21.13 -4.93 14.02
C ASP A 278 -22.52 -5.31 14.57
N SER A 279 -22.59 -5.95 15.75
CA SER A 279 -23.84 -6.28 16.42
C SER A 279 -24.55 -5.09 17.10
N VAL A 280 -23.92 -3.91 17.15
CA VAL A 280 -24.49 -2.74 17.82
C VAL A 280 -25.74 -2.24 17.08
N PRO A 281 -26.90 -2.09 17.75
CA PRO A 281 -28.10 -1.61 17.10
C PRO A 281 -27.93 -0.23 16.46
N VAL A 282 -28.65 0.01 15.36
CA VAL A 282 -28.72 1.33 14.72
C VAL A 282 -29.27 2.37 15.70
N LEU A 283 -28.62 3.55 15.76
CA LEU A 283 -29.02 4.64 16.63
C LEU A 283 -30.45 5.09 16.33
N ARG A 284 -31.31 5.01 17.36
CA ARG A 284 -32.65 5.60 17.34
C ARG A 284 -32.64 6.81 18.25
N ALA A 285 -32.43 8.00 17.68
CA ALA A 285 -32.49 9.25 18.43
C ALA A 285 -33.90 9.43 19.01
N ARG A 286 -34.03 9.40 20.34
CA ARG A 286 -35.28 9.79 21.03
C ARG A 286 -35.20 11.28 21.34
N THR A 287 -36.14 12.04 20.83
CA THR A 287 -36.37 13.44 21.25
C THR A 287 -36.88 13.47 22.69
N LYS A 288 -36.35 14.38 23.50
CA LYS A 288 -36.75 14.54 24.90
C LYS A 288 -38.19 15.08 24.96
N GLU A 289 -39.09 14.43 25.70
CA GLU A 289 -40.47 14.87 25.84
C GLU A 289 -40.55 16.19 26.62
N GLY A 290 -41.03 17.26 25.98
CA GLY A 290 -41.30 18.54 26.64
C GLY A 290 -42.57 18.49 27.48
N VAL A 291 -42.43 18.53 28.80
CA VAL A 291 -43.57 18.65 29.73
C VAL A 291 -44.13 20.07 29.68
N GLY A 292 -45.38 20.24 29.26
CA GLY A 292 -46.16 21.48 29.44
C GLY A 292 -46.56 22.26 28.17
N THR A 293 -46.13 21.85 26.97
CA THR A 293 -46.56 22.45 25.69
C THR A 293 -47.91 21.90 25.20
N SER A 294 -48.68 22.70 24.45
CA SER A 294 -49.92 22.22 23.82
C SER A 294 -49.61 21.09 22.84
N GLU A 295 -50.53 20.13 22.70
CA GLU A 295 -50.34 18.94 21.86
C GLU A 295 -49.98 19.29 20.40
N LEU A 296 -50.59 20.35 19.85
CA LEU A 296 -50.27 20.87 18.52
C LEU A 296 -48.84 21.42 18.40
N GLN A 297 -48.32 22.08 19.44
CA GLN A 297 -46.95 22.58 19.43
C GLN A 297 -45.96 21.41 19.56
N ARG A 298 -46.24 20.43 20.44
CA ARG A 298 -45.44 19.21 20.54
C ARG A 298 -45.33 18.47 19.21
N LEU A 299 -46.46 18.27 18.53
CA LEU A 299 -46.48 17.58 17.24
C LEU A 299 -45.73 18.37 16.15
N ARG A 300 -45.72 19.71 16.20
CA ARG A 300 -44.93 20.53 15.27
C ARG A 300 -43.43 20.41 15.54
N ASP A 301 -43.04 20.50 16.81
CA ASP A 301 -41.65 20.37 17.23
C ASP A 301 -41.13 18.95 16.93
N GLU A 302 -41.96 17.92 17.16
CA GLU A 302 -41.66 16.53 16.83
C GLU A 302 -41.54 16.30 15.31
N ASN A 303 -42.48 16.82 14.51
CA ASN A 303 -42.36 16.75 13.05
C ASN A 303 -41.09 17.44 12.55
N HIS A 304 -40.75 18.60 13.10
CA HIS A 304 -39.53 19.31 12.72
C HIS A 304 -38.27 18.48 13.04
N ALA A 305 -38.20 17.92 14.25
CA ALA A 305 -37.11 17.02 14.63
C ALA A 305 -37.04 15.76 13.74
N LEU A 306 -38.18 15.17 13.38
CA LEU A 306 -38.24 14.04 12.45
C LEU A 306 -37.74 14.40 11.04
N PHE A 307 -38.09 15.59 10.54
CA PHE A 307 -37.57 16.08 9.25
C PHE A 307 -36.05 16.24 9.29
N GLU A 308 -35.48 16.80 10.36
CA GLU A 308 -34.03 16.90 10.52
C GLU A 308 -33.35 15.53 10.54
N ILE A 309 -33.90 14.57 11.31
CA ILE A 309 -33.38 13.19 11.36
C ILE A 309 -33.42 12.55 9.97
N LEU A 310 -34.48 12.79 9.21
CA LEU A 310 -34.63 12.25 7.85
C LEU A 310 -33.58 12.84 6.90
N GLU A 311 -33.32 14.14 6.96
CA GLU A 311 -32.28 14.75 6.13
C GLU A 311 -30.87 14.25 6.51
N GLU A 312 -30.58 14.14 7.81
CA GLU A 312 -29.33 13.56 8.32
C GLU A 312 -29.13 12.12 7.82
N ALA A 313 -30.16 11.27 7.96
CA ALA A 313 -30.14 9.91 7.45
C ALA A 313 -29.95 9.88 5.92
N GLY A 314 -30.56 10.83 5.20
CA GLY A 314 -30.36 11.00 3.77
C GLY A 314 -28.94 11.39 3.37
N ARG A 315 -28.24 12.23 4.16
CA ARG A 315 -26.82 12.56 3.96
C ARG A 315 -25.93 11.33 4.19
N GLU A 316 -26.13 10.63 5.31
CA GLU A 316 -25.38 9.40 5.63
C GLU A 316 -25.59 8.32 4.56
N GLN A 317 -26.83 8.06 4.15
CA GLN A 317 -27.16 7.05 3.15
C GLN A 317 -26.51 7.34 1.79
N ARG A 318 -26.40 8.61 1.38
CA ARG A 318 -25.72 9.00 0.14
C ARG A 318 -24.23 8.65 0.18
N VAL A 319 -23.52 9.08 1.22
CA VAL A 319 -22.09 8.78 1.39
C VAL A 319 -21.86 7.26 1.42
N ARG A 320 -22.70 6.52 2.15
CA ARG A 320 -22.63 5.04 2.19
C ARG A 320 -22.92 4.39 0.84
N ALA A 321 -23.88 4.91 0.07
CA ALA A 321 -24.20 4.36 -1.25
C ALA A 321 -23.03 4.54 -2.24
N ASP A 322 -22.32 5.67 -2.17
CA ASP A 322 -21.13 5.91 -2.98
C ASP A 322 -19.95 5.05 -2.53
N GLU A 323 -19.72 4.90 -1.21
CA GLU A 323 -18.74 3.94 -0.67
C GLU A 323 -19.03 2.52 -1.17
N ILE A 324 -20.29 2.05 -1.10
CA ILE A 324 -20.68 0.72 -1.58
C ILE A 324 -20.44 0.57 -3.09
N ARG A 325 -20.66 1.63 -3.88
CA ARG A 325 -20.43 1.62 -5.32
C ARG A 325 -18.94 1.48 -5.63
N ASP A 326 -18.10 2.27 -4.95
CA ASP A 326 -16.64 2.26 -5.09
C ASP A 326 -16.09 0.87 -4.69
N LEU A 327 -16.52 0.34 -3.53
CA LEU A 327 -16.16 -1.01 -3.06
C LEU A 327 -16.57 -2.13 -4.02
N LYS A 328 -17.77 -2.04 -4.63
CA LYS A 328 -18.21 -3.02 -5.63
C LYS A 328 -17.33 -3.03 -6.87
N GLN A 329 -16.89 -1.85 -7.32
CA GLN A 329 -15.97 -1.74 -8.45
C GLN A 329 -14.61 -2.33 -8.11
N GLU A 330 -14.07 -2.04 -6.92
CA GLU A 330 -12.82 -2.63 -6.44
C GLU A 330 -12.90 -4.15 -6.34
N LEU A 331 -13.97 -4.67 -5.73
CA LEU A 331 -14.17 -6.12 -5.60
C LEU A 331 -14.23 -6.80 -6.97
N GLN A 332 -14.88 -6.16 -7.95
CA GLN A 332 -14.92 -6.67 -9.32
C GLN A 332 -13.53 -6.67 -9.97
N GLN A 333 -12.72 -5.63 -9.75
CA GLN A 333 -11.35 -5.56 -10.25
C GLN A 333 -10.47 -6.60 -9.58
N ALA A 334 -10.56 -6.76 -8.26
CA ALA A 334 -9.83 -7.77 -7.49
C ALA A 334 -10.15 -9.18 -7.98
N ARG A 335 -11.44 -9.52 -8.15
CA ARG A 335 -11.87 -10.82 -8.70
C ARG A 335 -11.34 -11.11 -10.10
N ARG A 336 -11.29 -10.08 -10.97
CA ARG A 336 -10.67 -10.21 -12.30
C ARG A 336 -9.17 -10.46 -12.19
N GLY A 337 -8.49 -9.77 -11.29
CA GLY A 337 -7.07 -9.98 -11.00
C GLY A 337 -6.78 -11.40 -10.51
N GLU A 338 -7.54 -11.87 -9.53
CA GLU A 338 -7.42 -13.23 -8.98
C GLU A 338 -7.66 -14.30 -10.05
N SER A 339 -8.67 -14.12 -10.91
CA SER A 339 -8.93 -15.04 -12.03
C SER A 339 -7.77 -15.08 -13.02
N MET A 340 -7.15 -13.94 -13.32
CA MET A 340 -5.97 -13.90 -14.20
C MET A 340 -4.76 -14.58 -13.55
N LEU A 341 -4.53 -14.32 -12.25
CA LEU A 341 -3.43 -14.91 -11.50
C LEU A 341 -3.57 -16.44 -11.40
N ALA A 342 -4.79 -16.95 -11.23
CA ALA A 342 -5.05 -18.39 -11.23
C ALA A 342 -4.67 -19.05 -12.57
N VAL A 343 -5.01 -18.41 -13.70
CA VAL A 343 -4.61 -18.90 -15.04
C VAL A 343 -3.09 -18.88 -15.20
N GLU A 344 -2.42 -17.79 -14.78
CA GLU A 344 -0.96 -17.69 -14.87
C GLU A 344 -0.26 -18.72 -13.97
N TYR A 345 -0.78 -18.94 -12.76
CA TYR A 345 -0.27 -19.96 -11.85
C TYR A 345 -0.41 -21.37 -12.43
N ASP A 346 -1.56 -21.70 -13.03
CA ASP A 346 -1.78 -22.99 -13.69
C ASP A 346 -0.81 -23.21 -14.86
N ASP A 347 -0.56 -22.18 -15.66
CA ASP A 347 0.39 -22.24 -16.78
C ASP A 347 1.83 -22.43 -16.26
N GLN A 348 2.26 -21.65 -15.27
CA GLN A 348 3.59 -21.81 -14.63
C GLN A 348 3.74 -23.18 -13.97
N TYR A 349 2.69 -23.69 -13.32
CA TYR A 349 2.70 -25.01 -12.72
C TYR A 349 2.87 -26.09 -13.79
N ARG A 350 2.16 -26.00 -14.92
CA ARG A 350 2.33 -26.92 -16.06
C ARG A 350 3.74 -26.87 -16.64
N GLU A 351 4.31 -25.69 -16.83
CA GLU A 351 5.69 -25.54 -17.31
C GLU A 351 6.69 -26.19 -16.34
N LEU A 352 6.55 -25.94 -15.03
CA LEU A 352 7.39 -26.55 -14.01
C LEU A 352 7.26 -28.07 -13.99
N GLN A 353 6.05 -28.61 -14.10
CA GLN A 353 5.84 -30.06 -14.17
C GLN A 353 6.41 -30.64 -15.47
N GLY A 354 6.28 -29.94 -16.59
CA GLY A 354 6.90 -30.29 -17.86
C GLY A 354 8.41 -30.35 -17.78
N ALA A 355 9.05 -29.33 -17.20
CA ALA A 355 10.49 -29.28 -16.97
C ALA A 355 10.95 -30.42 -16.04
N LYS A 356 10.23 -30.67 -14.94
CA LYS A 356 10.52 -31.79 -14.02
C LYS A 356 10.41 -33.15 -14.72
N ALA A 357 9.40 -33.33 -15.58
CA ALA A 357 9.23 -34.55 -16.37
C ALA A 357 10.37 -34.73 -17.38
N GLN A 358 10.78 -33.66 -18.08
CA GLN A 358 11.92 -33.69 -18.98
C GLN A 358 13.23 -34.03 -18.25
N VAL A 359 13.49 -33.40 -17.10
CA VAL A 359 14.65 -33.74 -16.25
C VAL A 359 14.63 -35.24 -15.92
N ARG A 360 13.49 -35.79 -15.48
CA ARG A 360 13.37 -37.22 -15.18
C ARG A 360 13.65 -38.11 -16.40
N VAL A 361 13.17 -37.72 -17.59
CA VAL A 361 13.45 -38.45 -18.84
C VAL A 361 14.94 -38.41 -19.18
N LEU A 362 15.59 -37.25 -19.07
CA LEU A 362 17.02 -37.09 -19.32
C LEU A 362 17.86 -37.89 -18.33
N GLN A 363 17.51 -37.86 -17.04
CA GLN A 363 18.15 -38.68 -16.01
C GLN A 363 18.06 -40.18 -16.33
N ASN A 364 16.87 -40.67 -16.70
CA ASN A 364 16.69 -42.07 -17.11
C ASN A 364 17.53 -42.42 -18.34
N ARG A 365 17.65 -41.50 -19.30
CA ARG A 365 18.46 -41.72 -20.51
C ARG A 365 19.95 -41.77 -20.21
N LEU A 366 20.44 -40.92 -19.31
CA LEU A 366 21.83 -40.95 -18.84
C LEU A 366 22.16 -42.24 -18.09
N LEU A 367 21.22 -42.78 -17.31
CA LEU A 367 21.38 -44.08 -16.66
C LEU A 367 21.51 -45.23 -17.67
N VAL A 368 20.69 -45.22 -18.73
CA VAL A 368 20.80 -46.21 -19.83
C VAL A 368 22.16 -46.13 -20.54
N LEU A 369 22.77 -44.94 -20.59
CA LEU A 369 24.09 -44.71 -21.16
C LEU A 369 25.26 -45.00 -20.19
N ASN A 370 24.98 -45.61 -19.01
CA ASN A 370 25.95 -45.85 -17.94
C ASN A 370 26.64 -44.58 -17.39
N ALA A 371 26.03 -43.40 -17.57
CA ALA A 371 26.48 -42.13 -17.03
C ALA A 371 25.73 -41.77 -15.74
N GLY A 372 25.66 -42.72 -14.80
CA GLY A 372 24.84 -42.58 -13.58
C GLY A 372 25.29 -41.48 -12.63
N GLU A 373 26.60 -41.21 -12.57
CA GLU A 373 27.14 -40.07 -11.81
C GLU A 373 26.59 -38.75 -12.38
N ALA A 374 26.69 -38.54 -13.70
CA ALA A 374 26.21 -37.34 -14.37
C ALA A 374 24.66 -37.16 -14.33
N ALA A 375 23.89 -38.23 -14.13
CA ALA A 375 22.43 -38.16 -14.03
C ALA A 375 21.95 -37.49 -12.72
N TYR A 376 22.72 -37.61 -11.65
CA TYR A 376 22.33 -37.14 -10.31
C TYR A 376 23.23 -36.05 -9.75
N THR A 377 24.37 -35.77 -10.38
CA THR A 377 25.17 -34.58 -10.09
C THR A 377 24.31 -33.34 -10.27
N PRO A 378 24.11 -32.53 -9.21
CA PRO A 378 23.46 -31.23 -9.34
C PRO A 378 24.23 -30.41 -10.38
N ALA A 379 23.51 -29.84 -11.35
CA ALA A 379 24.15 -28.89 -12.27
C ALA A 379 24.82 -27.79 -11.44
N GLU A 380 26.06 -27.42 -11.80
CA GLU A 380 26.66 -26.23 -11.20
C GLU A 380 25.71 -25.06 -11.41
N PRO A 381 25.52 -24.19 -10.40
CA PRO A 381 24.68 -23.02 -10.56
C PRO A 381 25.15 -22.27 -11.80
N GLY A 382 24.20 -21.94 -12.68
CA GLY A 382 24.48 -21.15 -13.86
C GLY A 382 25.16 -19.83 -13.50
N PRO A 383 25.75 -19.12 -14.48
CA PRO A 383 26.40 -17.84 -14.22
C PRO A 383 25.48 -16.93 -13.40
N VAL A 384 25.99 -16.44 -12.27
CA VAL A 384 25.23 -15.65 -11.28
C VAL A 384 24.55 -14.49 -12.00
N GLU A 385 23.23 -14.53 -12.06
CA GLU A 385 22.42 -13.45 -12.62
C GLU A 385 22.65 -12.16 -11.82
N PRO A 386 22.66 -10.99 -12.48
CA PRO A 386 22.91 -9.74 -11.79
C PRO A 386 21.78 -9.40 -10.81
N ALA A 387 22.17 -9.03 -9.58
CA ALA A 387 21.22 -8.72 -8.51
C ALA A 387 20.69 -7.27 -8.56
N SER A 388 21.27 -6.42 -9.41
CA SER A 388 20.93 -5.00 -9.52
C SER A 388 21.09 -4.45 -10.95
N PHE A 389 20.41 -3.34 -11.24
CA PHE A 389 20.61 -2.55 -12.45
C PHE A 389 22.03 -1.97 -12.53
N ALA A 390 22.67 -1.66 -11.40
CA ALA A 390 24.09 -1.29 -11.35
C ALA A 390 25.00 -2.40 -11.92
N GLU A 391 24.78 -3.66 -11.53
CA GLU A 391 25.52 -4.80 -12.06
C GLU A 391 25.22 -5.05 -13.55
N ILE A 392 23.96 -4.90 -13.96
CA ILE A 392 23.57 -4.99 -15.37
C ILE A 392 24.34 -3.98 -16.21
N LEU A 393 24.41 -2.71 -15.77
CA LEU A 393 25.15 -1.65 -16.47
C LEU A 393 26.67 -1.88 -16.48
N GLY A 394 27.22 -2.60 -15.51
CA GLY A 394 28.64 -2.98 -15.52
C GLY A 394 28.94 -4.11 -16.52
N ARG A 395 27.98 -5.02 -16.73
CA ARG A 395 28.15 -6.18 -17.62
C ARG A 395 27.71 -5.92 -19.06
N ILE A 396 26.79 -4.97 -19.29
CA ILE A 396 26.31 -4.63 -20.64
C ILE A 396 27.42 -4.08 -21.53
N ASP A 397 28.38 -3.36 -20.96
CA ASP A 397 29.53 -2.80 -21.69
C ASP A 397 30.46 -3.88 -22.24
N ALA A 398 30.41 -5.10 -21.67
CA ALA A 398 31.20 -6.24 -22.11
C ALA A 398 30.47 -7.13 -23.14
N MET A 399 29.22 -6.82 -23.50
CA MET A 399 28.45 -7.62 -24.46
C MET A 399 28.82 -7.25 -25.90
N PRO A 400 29.09 -8.25 -26.76
CA PRO A 400 29.23 -8.00 -28.19
C PRO A 400 27.88 -7.59 -28.81
N HIS A 401 27.90 -6.68 -29.78
CA HIS A 401 26.74 -6.26 -30.58
C HIS A 401 25.55 -5.63 -29.84
N VAL A 402 25.66 -5.35 -28.54
CA VAL A 402 24.65 -4.60 -27.75
C VAL A 402 25.30 -3.39 -27.11
N HIS A 403 24.75 -2.20 -27.36
CA HIS A 403 25.33 -0.93 -26.92
C HIS A 403 24.34 -0.10 -26.12
N PHE A 404 24.68 0.22 -24.87
CA PHE A 404 23.87 1.12 -24.04
C PHE A 404 24.26 2.59 -24.27
N THR A 405 23.35 3.36 -24.85
CA THR A 405 23.53 4.79 -25.13
C THR A 405 22.66 5.69 -24.25
N GLY A 406 21.84 5.10 -23.37
CA GLY A 406 20.95 5.81 -22.47
C GLY A 406 21.64 6.48 -21.26
N ALA A 407 20.84 7.22 -20.49
CA ALA A 407 21.30 7.86 -19.26
C ALA A 407 21.37 6.83 -18.11
N ARG A 408 22.59 6.42 -17.73
CA ARG A 408 22.85 5.45 -16.63
C ARG A 408 22.17 5.82 -15.32
N LYS A 409 22.09 7.12 -15.00
CA LYS A 409 21.45 7.63 -13.77
C LYS A 409 20.01 7.15 -13.60
N VAL A 410 19.20 7.19 -14.67
CA VAL A 410 17.78 6.82 -14.61
C VAL A 410 17.61 5.33 -14.37
N THR A 411 18.52 4.52 -14.93
CA THR A 411 18.52 3.07 -14.73
C THR A 411 18.96 2.69 -13.31
N LEU A 412 19.91 3.41 -12.72
CA LEU A 412 20.31 3.22 -11.31
C LEU A 412 19.20 3.60 -10.32
N GLU A 413 18.39 4.62 -10.64
CA GLU A 413 17.23 5.02 -9.81
C GLU A 413 16.14 3.92 -9.75
N LEU A 414 16.19 2.91 -10.63
CA LEU A 414 15.31 1.75 -10.53
C LEU A 414 15.72 0.79 -9.41
N ASP A 415 16.99 0.72 -9.00
CA ASP A 415 17.44 -0.18 -7.93
C ASP A 415 16.74 0.11 -6.60
N ASP A 416 16.52 1.39 -6.29
CA ASP A 416 15.79 1.85 -5.09
C ASP A 416 14.33 1.34 -5.05
N GLN A 417 13.77 0.99 -6.21
CA GLN A 417 12.37 0.59 -6.38
C GLN A 417 12.24 -0.89 -6.75
N ALA A 418 13.35 -1.53 -7.12
CA ALA A 418 13.38 -2.91 -7.59
C ALA A 418 13.58 -3.94 -6.46
N TYR A 419 13.69 -3.51 -5.20
CA TYR A 419 13.97 -4.40 -4.07
C TYR A 419 12.90 -5.51 -3.94
N GLY A 420 13.32 -6.76 -4.11
CA GLY A 420 12.42 -7.93 -4.12
C GLY A 420 11.66 -8.16 -5.44
N SER A 421 11.80 -7.30 -6.46
CA SER A 421 11.14 -7.45 -7.75
C SER A 421 11.95 -8.33 -8.73
N SER A 422 11.26 -8.94 -9.70
CA SER A 422 11.92 -9.68 -10.80
C SER A 422 12.44 -8.78 -11.93
N TRP A 423 12.51 -7.45 -11.73
CA TRP A 423 12.82 -6.49 -12.80
C TRP A 423 14.27 -6.62 -13.28
N GLY A 424 15.22 -6.84 -12.37
CA GLY A 424 16.63 -7.06 -12.71
C GLY A 424 16.80 -8.31 -13.60
N ARG A 425 16.28 -9.46 -13.14
CA ARG A 425 16.26 -10.72 -13.89
C ARG A 425 15.62 -10.57 -15.27
N MET A 426 14.41 -10.00 -15.36
CA MET A 426 13.73 -9.79 -16.64
C MET A 426 14.49 -8.85 -17.58
N THR A 427 15.13 -7.81 -17.06
CA THR A 427 15.96 -6.91 -17.87
C THR A 427 17.18 -7.65 -18.40
N TRP A 428 17.82 -8.46 -17.56
CA TRP A 428 18.96 -9.28 -17.96
C TRP A 428 18.58 -10.30 -19.03
N ASP A 429 17.48 -11.03 -18.86
CA ASP A 429 16.97 -11.99 -19.85
C ASP A 429 16.67 -11.31 -21.20
N ALA A 430 16.10 -10.11 -21.15
CA ALA A 430 15.86 -9.30 -22.35
C ALA A 430 17.16 -8.88 -23.05
N LEU A 431 18.21 -8.53 -22.30
CA LEU A 431 19.52 -8.19 -22.87
C LEU A 431 20.21 -9.40 -23.50
N LEU A 432 20.14 -10.56 -22.87
CA LEU A 432 20.67 -11.80 -23.42
C LEU A 432 19.95 -12.19 -24.71
N ALA A 433 18.62 -12.06 -24.73
CA ALA A 433 17.82 -12.32 -25.94
C ALA A 433 18.16 -11.33 -27.07
N LEU A 434 18.36 -10.05 -26.76
CA LEU A 434 18.78 -9.06 -27.75
C LEU A 434 20.18 -9.36 -28.30
N ARG A 435 21.13 -9.80 -27.46
CA ARG A 435 22.46 -10.22 -27.91
C ARG A 435 22.37 -11.41 -28.87
N ASP A 436 21.69 -12.48 -28.46
CA ASP A 436 21.57 -13.70 -29.26
C ASP A 436 20.88 -13.42 -30.60
N TYR A 437 19.88 -12.52 -30.62
CA TYR A 437 19.29 -12.03 -31.86
C TYR A 437 20.26 -11.21 -32.72
N ALA A 438 21.05 -10.30 -32.11
CA ALA A 438 22.05 -9.51 -32.84
C ALA A 438 23.13 -10.37 -33.48
N ASP A 439 23.58 -11.42 -32.77
CA ASP A 439 24.56 -12.39 -33.26
C ASP A 439 24.00 -13.20 -34.44
N ALA A 440 22.75 -13.69 -34.32
CA ALA A 440 22.06 -14.42 -35.39
C ALA A 440 21.77 -13.54 -36.62
N ALA A 441 21.45 -12.26 -36.41
CA ALA A 441 21.28 -11.29 -37.49
C ALA A 441 22.60 -10.95 -38.18
N ALA A 442 23.70 -10.77 -37.43
CA ALA A 442 25.03 -10.53 -37.97
C ALA A 442 25.59 -11.73 -38.75
N GLY A 443 25.24 -12.96 -38.34
CA GLY A 443 25.54 -14.20 -39.05
C GLY A 443 24.73 -14.44 -40.32
N GLY A 444 23.72 -13.60 -40.61
CA GLY A 444 22.84 -13.74 -41.77
C GLY A 444 21.80 -14.86 -41.64
N GLU A 445 21.60 -15.39 -40.43
CA GLU A 445 20.70 -16.53 -40.16
C GLU A 445 19.24 -16.11 -40.01
N THR A 446 18.97 -14.80 -39.86
CA THR A 446 17.61 -14.29 -39.64
C THR A 446 17.34 -13.02 -40.46
N SER A 447 16.15 -12.93 -41.05
CA SER A 447 15.63 -11.74 -41.75
C SER A 447 14.33 -11.24 -41.11
N ARG A 448 14.07 -11.63 -39.86
CA ARG A 448 12.79 -11.46 -39.15
C ARG A 448 12.96 -10.44 -38.03
N ASP A 449 11.87 -9.75 -37.68
CA ASP A 449 11.82 -8.81 -36.55
C ASP A 449 12.06 -9.53 -35.22
N PHE A 450 12.70 -8.88 -34.24
CA PHE A 450 13.06 -9.43 -32.93
C PHE A 450 11.91 -10.16 -32.23
N LYS A 451 10.68 -9.63 -32.35
CA LYS A 451 9.48 -10.29 -31.81
C LYS A 451 9.21 -11.64 -32.46
N GLN A 452 9.36 -11.75 -33.78
CA GLN A 452 9.14 -13.01 -34.52
C GLN A 452 10.28 -13.99 -34.25
N TRP A 453 11.51 -13.49 -34.07
CA TRP A 453 12.63 -14.34 -33.69
C TRP A 453 12.42 -14.97 -32.31
N CYS A 454 11.89 -14.21 -31.33
CA CYS A 454 11.55 -14.77 -30.01
C CYS A 454 10.38 -15.79 -30.04
N GLU A 455 9.56 -15.81 -31.10
CA GLU A 455 8.50 -16.83 -31.27
C GLU A 455 9.08 -18.15 -31.78
N ASP A 456 10.12 -18.10 -32.61
CA ASP A 456 10.71 -19.25 -33.32
C ASP A 456 12.17 -19.51 -32.90
N ALA A 457 12.58 -19.06 -31.71
CA ALA A 457 13.98 -19.08 -31.29
C ALA A 457 14.53 -20.52 -31.27
N PRO A 458 15.73 -20.78 -31.86
CA PRO A 458 16.34 -22.11 -31.85
C PRO A 458 16.65 -22.62 -30.44
N ASP A 459 16.59 -23.94 -30.25
CA ASP A 459 16.90 -24.60 -28.97
C ASP A 459 18.32 -24.23 -28.48
N GLY A 460 18.40 -23.64 -27.27
CA GLY A 460 19.65 -23.20 -26.65
C GLY A 460 19.95 -21.70 -26.72
N MET A 461 19.12 -20.91 -27.41
CA MET A 461 19.20 -19.45 -27.43
C MET A 461 18.27 -18.81 -26.38
N HIS A 462 18.62 -17.61 -25.89
CA HIS A 462 17.77 -16.88 -24.95
C HIS A 462 16.62 -16.20 -25.70
N ALA A 463 15.39 -16.49 -25.29
CA ALA A 463 14.19 -15.85 -25.83
C ALA A 463 13.31 -15.34 -24.71
N ILE A 464 12.71 -14.17 -24.90
CA ILE A 464 11.72 -13.60 -23.98
C ILE A 464 10.33 -13.74 -24.56
N SER A 465 9.31 -13.78 -23.69
CA SER A 465 7.92 -13.88 -24.14
C SER A 465 7.57 -12.79 -25.17
N PRO A 466 7.09 -13.16 -26.38
CA PRO A 466 6.71 -12.21 -27.44
C PRO A 466 5.63 -11.21 -27.01
N ARG A 467 4.85 -11.55 -25.96
CA ARG A 467 3.86 -10.65 -25.36
C ARG A 467 4.50 -9.45 -24.68
N LYS A 468 5.75 -9.56 -24.20
CA LYS A 468 6.46 -8.45 -23.55
C LYS A 468 7.09 -7.46 -24.54
N ILE A 469 7.19 -7.83 -25.81
CA ILE A 469 7.80 -7.03 -26.87
C ILE A 469 6.73 -6.18 -27.57
N VAL A 470 6.95 -4.86 -27.58
CA VAL A 470 6.14 -3.89 -28.32
C VAL A 470 6.94 -3.43 -29.53
N ARG A 471 6.41 -3.70 -30.73
CA ARG A 471 7.07 -3.40 -32.01
C ARG A 471 7.24 -1.91 -32.25
N ASP A 472 6.29 -1.11 -31.76
CA ASP A 472 6.25 0.32 -32.05
C ASP A 472 5.31 1.06 -31.08
N GLU A 473 5.56 2.36 -30.91
CA GLU A 473 4.73 3.24 -30.09
C GLU A 473 3.47 3.69 -30.84
N SER A 474 2.44 4.10 -30.09
CA SER A 474 1.14 4.46 -30.68
C SER A 474 1.24 5.69 -31.60
N LYS A 475 0.34 5.78 -32.60
CA LYS A 475 0.29 6.93 -33.53
C LYS A 475 0.19 8.27 -32.78
N SER A 476 -0.55 8.31 -31.68
CA SER A 476 -0.70 9.50 -30.83
C SER A 476 0.59 9.95 -30.15
N VAL A 477 1.47 9.01 -29.77
CA VAL A 477 2.82 9.30 -29.23
C VAL A 477 3.74 9.88 -30.29
N LYS A 478 3.59 9.46 -31.55
CA LYS A 478 4.41 9.94 -32.66
C LYS A 478 4.01 11.33 -33.15
N THR A 479 2.74 11.70 -33.02
CA THR A 479 2.22 13.00 -33.48
C THR A 479 2.56 14.15 -32.53
N LYS A 480 2.65 13.91 -31.22
CA LYS A 480 3.03 14.95 -30.24
C LYS A 480 4.55 15.08 -30.15
N THR A 481 5.07 16.26 -30.42
CA THR A 481 6.51 16.58 -30.45
C THR A 481 7.22 16.33 -29.13
N ASP A 482 6.57 16.60 -27.98
CA ASP A 482 7.17 16.37 -26.66
C ASP A 482 7.32 14.88 -26.33
N TRP A 483 6.30 14.07 -26.60
CA TRP A 483 6.32 12.62 -26.36
C TRP A 483 7.26 11.87 -27.32
N ARG A 484 7.41 12.39 -28.54
CA ARG A 484 8.40 11.91 -29.51
C ARG A 484 9.83 12.25 -29.07
N ARG A 485 10.04 13.42 -28.47
CA ARG A 485 11.35 13.85 -27.93
C ARG A 485 11.81 12.95 -26.79
N GLU A 486 10.91 12.53 -25.89
CA GLU A 486 11.22 11.61 -24.78
C GLU A 486 11.72 10.23 -25.24
N ARG A 487 11.34 9.80 -26.45
CA ARG A 487 11.73 8.51 -27.05
C ARG A 487 12.83 8.65 -28.08
N THR A 488 13.48 9.81 -28.15
CA THR A 488 14.59 10.11 -29.06
C THR A 488 15.89 10.07 -28.27
N PHE A 489 16.68 9.02 -28.47
CA PHE A 489 17.88 8.73 -27.68
C PHE A 489 19.15 8.90 -28.51
N PRO A 490 20.29 9.19 -27.87
CA PRO A 490 21.54 9.37 -28.59
C PRO A 490 22.03 8.05 -29.20
N VAL A 491 22.61 8.14 -30.40
CA VAL A 491 23.26 7.02 -31.10
C VAL A 491 24.58 7.50 -31.73
N PRO A 492 25.55 6.60 -32.00
CA PRO A 492 26.78 6.95 -32.71
C PRO A 492 26.53 7.56 -34.10
N VAL A 493 27.50 8.36 -34.58
CA VAL A 493 27.43 9.03 -35.89
C VAL A 493 27.32 8.04 -37.05
N ASP A 494 27.90 6.86 -36.87
CA ASP A 494 27.91 5.79 -37.87
C ASP A 494 26.52 5.16 -38.09
N VAL A 495 25.59 5.35 -37.13
CA VAL A 495 24.22 4.83 -37.19
C VAL A 495 23.26 5.88 -37.74
N ASP A 496 23.36 7.13 -37.28
CA ASP A 496 22.58 8.26 -37.81
C ASP A 496 23.40 9.56 -37.74
N PRO A 497 23.51 10.32 -38.85
CA PRO A 497 24.27 11.58 -38.90
C PRO A 497 23.79 12.64 -37.89
N THR A 498 22.53 12.58 -37.45
CA THR A 498 21.93 13.50 -36.48
C THR A 498 22.26 13.14 -35.02
N ARG A 499 22.96 12.02 -34.80
CA ARG A 499 23.34 11.45 -33.48
C ARG A 499 22.17 11.11 -32.56
N LYS A 500 20.94 11.08 -33.09
CA LYS A 500 19.72 10.82 -32.31
C LYS A 500 18.70 10.05 -33.13
N VAL A 501 18.16 8.97 -32.57
CA VAL A 501 17.15 8.13 -33.24
C VAL A 501 15.93 7.97 -32.36
N PHE A 502 14.75 7.93 -33.00
CA PHE A 502 13.50 7.63 -32.33
C PHE A 502 13.37 6.12 -32.11
N MET A 503 13.30 5.69 -30.85
CA MET A 503 13.20 4.29 -30.44
C MET A 503 11.77 3.96 -29.99
N GLY A 504 10.92 3.60 -30.96
CA GLY A 504 9.53 3.19 -30.70
C GLY A 504 9.40 1.75 -30.18
N ALA A 505 10.33 0.88 -30.56
CA ALA A 505 10.35 -0.49 -30.08
C ALA A 505 10.78 -0.54 -28.60
N HIS A 506 10.03 -1.27 -27.78
CA HIS A 506 10.34 -1.40 -26.36
C HIS A 506 9.87 -2.71 -25.75
N ILE A 507 10.54 -3.11 -24.67
CA ILE A 507 10.24 -4.30 -23.88
C ILE A 507 9.64 -3.86 -22.55
N ARG A 508 8.54 -4.51 -22.16
CA ARG A 508 7.91 -4.34 -20.85
C ARG A 508 8.66 -5.20 -19.83
N ILE A 509 9.43 -4.56 -18.96
CA ILE A 509 10.22 -5.24 -17.92
C ILE A 509 9.33 -5.60 -16.73
N GLY A 510 8.48 -4.68 -16.29
CA GLY A 510 7.61 -4.85 -15.13
C GLY A 510 6.20 -4.31 -15.35
N GLY A 511 5.25 -4.82 -14.57
CA GLY A 511 3.87 -4.34 -14.51
C GLY A 511 3.51 -3.98 -13.07
N GLY A 512 2.94 -2.79 -12.88
CA GLY A 512 2.50 -2.30 -11.57
C GLY A 512 1.87 -0.91 -11.66
N ASN A 513 1.04 -0.57 -10.67
CA ASN A 513 0.30 0.71 -10.63
C ASN A 513 1.19 1.94 -10.31
N THR A 514 2.47 1.76 -9.95
CA THR A 514 3.34 2.86 -9.50
C THR A 514 4.49 3.15 -10.46
N VAL A 515 5.30 2.14 -10.83
CA VAL A 515 6.35 2.27 -11.84
C VAL A 515 6.36 1.02 -12.72
N ALA A 516 6.21 1.23 -14.03
CA ALA A 516 6.21 0.16 -15.03
C ALA A 516 7.46 0.33 -15.92
N PRO A 517 8.61 -0.26 -15.53
CA PRO A 517 9.86 -0.05 -16.24
C PRO A 517 9.82 -0.60 -17.66
N ARG A 518 10.47 0.13 -18.57
CA ARG A 518 10.56 -0.20 -20.00
C ARG A 518 12.00 -0.09 -20.48
N LEU A 519 12.35 -0.97 -21.41
CA LEU A 519 13.60 -0.93 -22.17
C LEU A 519 13.28 -0.51 -23.60
N HIS A 520 13.79 0.64 -24.04
CA HIS A 520 13.69 1.09 -25.43
C HIS A 520 14.97 0.75 -26.19
N TYR A 521 14.80 0.15 -27.37
CA TYR A 521 15.92 -0.26 -28.21
C TYR A 521 15.69 0.12 -29.67
N TYR A 522 16.80 0.20 -30.41
CA TYR A 522 16.85 0.38 -31.84
C TYR A 522 17.61 -0.77 -32.47
N ASP A 523 16.98 -1.42 -33.43
CA ASP A 523 17.57 -2.50 -34.20
C ASP A 523 18.36 -1.93 -35.40
N ALA A 524 19.68 -1.95 -35.31
CA ALA A 524 20.60 -1.65 -36.42
C ALA A 524 21.38 -2.90 -36.88
N SER A 525 20.89 -4.10 -36.54
CA SER A 525 21.58 -5.37 -36.79
C SER A 525 21.82 -5.61 -38.28
N CYS A 526 20.87 -5.23 -39.14
CA CYS A 526 20.99 -5.28 -40.61
C CYS A 526 22.13 -4.42 -41.18
N ALA A 527 22.65 -3.45 -40.43
CA ALA A 527 23.67 -2.50 -40.89
C ALA A 527 25.08 -2.82 -40.36
N THR A 528 25.34 -3.98 -39.76
CA THR A 528 26.63 -4.37 -39.13
C THR A 528 26.94 -3.69 -37.79
N HIS A 529 26.02 -2.89 -37.21
CA HIS A 529 26.28 -2.05 -36.03
C HIS A 529 25.58 -2.52 -34.74
N GLY A 530 24.91 -3.68 -34.74
CA GLY A 530 24.29 -4.26 -33.55
C GLY A 530 23.01 -3.56 -33.09
N ILE A 531 22.66 -3.71 -31.81
CA ILE A 531 21.45 -3.17 -31.18
C ILE A 531 21.82 -2.05 -30.20
N PHE A 532 21.10 -0.94 -30.27
CA PHE A 532 21.31 0.21 -29.39
C PHE A 532 20.18 0.35 -28.38
N ILE A 533 20.53 0.42 -27.10
CA ILE A 533 19.58 0.58 -26.00
C ILE A 533 19.65 2.03 -25.51
N GLY A 534 18.62 2.80 -25.86
CA GLY A 534 18.55 4.21 -25.54
C GLY A 534 17.99 4.51 -24.16
N TYR A 535 17.25 3.59 -23.55
CA TYR A 535 16.60 3.83 -22.27
C TYR A 535 16.24 2.54 -21.53
N ILE A 536 16.56 2.49 -20.24
CA ILE A 536 16.03 1.53 -19.28
C ILE A 536 15.59 2.37 -18.07
N GLY A 537 14.28 2.46 -17.84
CA GLY A 537 13.76 3.38 -16.84
C GLY A 537 12.25 3.27 -16.66
N PRO A 538 11.66 4.10 -15.78
CA PRO A 538 10.22 4.21 -15.62
C PRO A 538 9.46 4.44 -16.92
N HIS A 539 8.16 4.17 -16.92
CA HIS A 539 7.30 4.42 -18.06
C HIS A 539 7.34 5.91 -18.49
N LEU A 540 7.67 6.19 -19.76
CA LEU A 540 7.67 7.54 -20.34
C LEU A 540 6.25 8.07 -20.58
N THR A 541 6.03 9.39 -20.58
CA THR A 541 4.66 9.95 -20.62
C THR A 541 3.87 9.50 -21.87
N ASN A 542 2.56 9.31 -21.70
CA ASN A 542 1.64 8.92 -22.77
C ASN A 542 0.21 9.41 -22.47
N THR A 543 -0.81 8.82 -23.10
CA THR A 543 -2.22 9.19 -22.86
C THR A 543 -2.81 8.71 -21.54
N LEU A 544 -2.12 7.84 -20.79
CA LEU A 544 -2.58 7.15 -19.57
C LEU A 544 -1.74 7.49 -18.33
N THR A 545 -0.63 8.21 -18.51
CA THR A 545 0.33 8.71 -17.50
C THR A 545 0.71 10.12 -17.87
#